data_AF-A0A3R9N1A7-F1
#
_entry.id   AF-A0A3R9N1A7-F1
#
_cell.length_a   1.000
_cell.length_b   1.000
_cell.length_c   1.000
_cell.angle_alpha   90.00
_cell.angle_beta   90.00
_cell.angle_gamma   90.00
#
_symmetry.space_group_name_H-M   'P 1'
#
loop_
_entity.id
_entity.type
_entity.pdbx_description
1 polymer ?
#
loop_
_entity_poly.entity_id
_entity_poly.type
_entity_poly.pdbx_seq_one_letter_code
_entity_poly.pdbx_strand_id
1 'polypeptide(L)'
;MIPIGQTQSVVKGVTQFAIGEAGAYTAGQVAYHGTKLLGGSEEDAQTANFIGNLVGGYVTSSAASKFSLNKVKTQFSTEWNEYLNEFPKNGLTQSEINNIIEVDPDIEKGIVRPNPQDYLPMEYLEQHKKLFDDGVAAFVKDDFFIQKFGNFGREDGAFVFPKDVAKAMIKEADGNPRKLEALLGLDEGSLGDSPKMVLPQEVHNYRIPDGNEGGSRANPQWRPGGKTYPGGVPEAVIDPVPKDKLTLVDIW
;
A
#
# COMPACT_ATOMS: atom_id res chain seq x y z
N MET A 1 27.51 -4.01 46.12
CA MET A 1 26.11 -4.49 46.19
C MET A 1 25.27 -3.51 45.38
N ILE A 2 24.39 -4.04 44.54
CA ILE A 2 23.91 -3.48 43.25
C ILE A 2 22.86 -2.35 43.42
N PRO A 3 22.87 -1.32 42.56
CA PRO A 3 21.64 -0.69 42.05
C PRO A 3 21.51 -0.99 40.54
N ILE A 4 20.64 -1.92 40.12
CA ILE A 4 19.29 -1.68 39.57
C ILE A 4 19.30 -0.51 38.60
N GLY A 5 19.51 -0.82 37.32
CA GLY A 5 19.42 0.11 36.22
C GLY A 5 18.00 0.58 36.01
N GLN A 6 17.76 1.88 36.23
CA GLN A 6 16.72 2.60 35.51
C GLN A 6 17.23 2.82 34.08
N THR A 7 16.79 1.99 33.14
CA THR A 7 16.94 2.31 31.72
C THR A 7 15.91 3.38 31.39
N GLN A 8 16.39 4.61 31.19
CA GLN A 8 15.64 5.65 30.51
C GLN A 8 15.38 5.21 29.07
N SER A 9 14.27 4.50 28.84
CA SER A 9 13.72 4.21 27.52
C SER A 9 12.99 5.45 27.00
N VAL A 10 13.72 6.53 26.73
CA VAL A 10 13.20 7.78 26.14
C VAL A 10 13.85 8.07 24.78
N VAL A 11 14.41 7.06 24.13
CA VAL A 11 14.86 7.13 22.73
C VAL A 11 14.30 5.94 21.96
N LYS A 12 12.97 5.81 21.93
CA LYS A 12 12.31 4.96 20.93
C LYS A 12 11.86 5.84 19.78
N GLY A 13 12.59 5.74 18.67
CA GLY A 13 11.95 5.73 17.36
C GLY A 13 12.05 6.98 16.48
N VAL A 14 13.04 7.86 16.64
CA VAL A 14 13.38 8.81 15.56
C VAL A 14 14.26 8.08 14.55
N THR A 15 13.66 7.27 13.67
CA THR A 15 14.11 7.18 12.27
C THR A 15 13.04 6.55 11.39
N GLN A 16 12.36 7.42 10.62
CA GLN A 16 11.65 7.06 9.40
C GLN A 16 12.63 6.36 8.45
N PHE A 17 12.30 5.14 8.03
CA PHE A 17 13.03 4.49 6.95
C PHE A 17 12.04 4.02 5.88
N ALA A 18 12.14 4.74 4.76
CA ALA A 18 11.48 4.56 3.47
C ALA A 18 11.66 3.12 2.94
N ILE A 19 10.79 2.54 2.12
CA ILE A 19 10.00 3.07 1.00
C ILE A 19 8.57 2.49 1.08
N GLY A 20 8.02 2.39 2.30
CA GLY A 20 6.61 2.04 2.54
C GLY A 20 5.78 3.17 3.18
N GLU A 21 6.42 4.29 3.60
CA GLU A 21 5.76 5.32 4.43
C GLU A 21 6.11 6.78 4.09
N ALA A 22 7.04 7.04 3.16
CA ALA A 22 7.50 8.42 2.95
C ALA A 22 6.47 9.33 2.26
N GLY A 23 5.43 8.77 1.64
CA GLY A 23 4.29 9.55 1.12
C GLY A 23 3.28 9.93 2.21
N ALA A 24 2.90 8.96 3.05
CA ALA A 24 1.78 9.11 3.97
C ALA A 24 2.09 10.01 5.19
N TYR A 25 3.36 10.11 5.61
CA TYR A 25 3.66 10.64 6.94
C TYR A 25 3.75 12.16 7.05
N THR A 26 4.02 12.90 5.97
CA THR A 26 4.21 14.37 6.09
C THR A 26 2.96 15.20 5.82
N ALA A 27 1.94 14.66 5.17
CA ALA A 27 0.70 15.41 4.86
C ALA A 27 -0.50 15.02 5.76
N GLY A 28 -0.64 13.74 6.13
CA GLY A 28 -1.86 13.22 6.78
C GLY A 28 -2.05 13.61 8.25
N GLN A 29 -0.96 13.74 9.02
CA GLN A 29 -1.05 14.07 10.46
C GLN A 29 -1.48 15.53 10.73
N VAL A 30 -1.11 16.46 9.84
CA VAL A 30 -1.44 17.89 10.02
C VAL A 30 -2.91 18.17 9.70
N ALA A 31 -3.47 17.49 8.69
CA ALA A 31 -4.88 17.63 8.30
C ALA A 31 -5.85 16.93 9.27
N TYR A 32 -5.47 15.74 9.78
CA TYR A 32 -6.29 14.96 10.72
C TYR A 32 -6.49 15.67 12.07
N HIS A 33 -5.42 16.27 12.62
CA HIS A 33 -5.53 17.01 13.88
C HIS A 33 -6.07 18.45 13.71
N GLY A 34 -5.91 19.07 12.53
CA GLY A 34 -6.41 20.42 12.26
C GLY A 34 -7.94 20.52 12.10
N THR A 35 -8.57 19.53 11.47
CA THR A 35 -10.04 19.50 11.26
C THR A 35 -10.81 19.16 12.52
N LYS A 36 -10.25 18.29 13.40
CA LYS A 36 -10.83 17.96 14.70
C LYS A 36 -10.80 19.14 15.69
N LEU A 37 -9.78 20.01 15.59
CA LEU A 37 -9.70 21.27 16.36
C LEU A 37 -10.74 22.31 15.93
N LEU A 38 -11.31 22.18 14.72
CA LEU A 38 -12.32 23.09 14.17
C LEU A 38 -13.76 22.56 14.28
N GLY A 39 -13.97 21.42 14.95
CA GLY A 39 -15.30 20.86 15.20
C GLY A 39 -15.95 20.14 14.02
N GLY A 40 -15.18 19.71 13.01
CA GLY A 40 -15.68 18.92 11.89
C GLY A 40 -16.00 17.47 12.26
N SER A 41 -16.87 16.81 11.48
CA SER A 41 -17.24 15.40 11.67
C SER A 41 -16.15 14.43 11.21
N GLU A 42 -16.22 13.17 11.62
CA GLU A 42 -15.24 12.12 11.25
C GLU A 42 -15.22 11.86 9.73
N GLU A 43 -16.37 11.98 9.06
CA GLU A 43 -16.49 11.94 7.59
C GLU A 43 -15.80 13.14 6.90
N ASP A 44 -15.85 14.33 7.49
CA ASP A 44 -15.21 15.52 6.94
C ASP A 44 -13.68 15.44 7.03
N ALA A 45 -13.16 14.84 8.11
CA ALA A 45 -11.72 14.60 8.28
C ALA A 45 -11.19 13.55 7.27
N GLN A 46 -11.94 12.47 7.02
CA GLN A 46 -11.60 11.47 6.02
C GLN A 46 -11.70 12.01 4.59
N THR A 47 -12.70 12.87 4.31
CA THR A 47 -12.86 13.55 3.01
C THR A 47 -11.76 14.61 2.79
N ALA A 48 -11.33 15.32 3.83
CA ALA A 48 -10.25 16.30 3.74
C ALA A 48 -8.89 15.65 3.42
N ASN A 49 -8.59 14.47 3.99
CA ASN A 49 -7.42 13.67 3.60
C ASN A 49 -7.49 13.23 2.13
N PHE A 50 -8.69 12.96 1.62
CA PHE A 50 -8.89 12.57 0.21
C PHE A 50 -8.75 13.75 -0.77
N ILE A 51 -9.21 14.96 -0.41
CA ILE A 51 -9.15 16.15 -1.26
C ILE A 51 -7.72 16.73 -1.33
N GLY A 52 -6.95 16.60 -0.24
CA GLY A 52 -5.62 17.19 -0.12
C GLY A 52 -4.59 16.71 -1.14
N ASN A 53 -4.64 15.44 -1.53
CA ASN A 53 -3.64 14.85 -2.44
C ASN A 53 -4.00 14.91 -3.94
N LEU A 54 -5.12 15.56 -4.31
CA LEU A 54 -5.53 15.67 -5.72
C LEU A 54 -5.64 17.12 -6.25
N VAL A 55 -5.47 18.15 -5.41
CA VAL A 55 -5.73 19.54 -5.82
C VAL A 55 -4.59 20.47 -5.40
N GLY A 56 -3.57 20.55 -6.25
CA GLY A 56 -2.86 21.80 -6.44
C GLY A 56 -3.76 22.79 -7.20
N GLY A 57 -4.48 23.65 -6.48
CA GLY A 57 -5.13 24.83 -7.07
C GLY A 57 -6.54 25.16 -6.57
N TYR A 58 -6.61 26.11 -5.63
CA TYR A 58 -7.64 27.14 -5.37
C TYR A 58 -9.17 26.87 -5.57
N VAL A 59 -9.90 27.36 -4.55
CA VAL A 59 -11.31 27.84 -4.46
C VAL A 59 -12.50 26.86 -4.37
N THR A 60 -12.99 26.76 -3.12
CA THR A 60 -14.40 26.80 -2.64
C THR A 60 -15.52 26.03 -3.37
N SER A 61 -16.09 25.09 -2.61
CA SER A 61 -17.51 25.00 -2.20
C SER A 61 -18.44 23.92 -2.78
N SER A 62 -19.13 23.30 -1.81
CA SER A 62 -20.48 22.73 -1.81
C SER A 62 -20.73 21.34 -2.44
N ALA A 63 -21.25 20.48 -1.56
CA ALA A 63 -22.21 19.40 -1.81
C ALA A 63 -21.72 18.14 -2.57
N ALA A 64 -21.35 17.12 -1.79
CA ALA A 64 -21.97 15.78 -1.76
C ALA A 64 -22.28 15.02 -3.07
N SER A 65 -21.62 15.34 -4.19
CA SER A 65 -21.72 14.54 -5.41
C SER A 65 -20.43 14.67 -6.22
N LYS A 66 -19.88 13.53 -6.66
CA LYS A 66 -18.69 13.38 -7.54
C LYS A 66 -17.34 13.13 -6.84
N PHE A 67 -17.27 12.12 -5.98
CA PHE A 67 -16.15 11.18 -6.10
C PHE A 67 -16.29 10.48 -7.45
N SER A 68 -15.62 11.01 -8.47
CA SER A 68 -15.79 10.50 -9.82
C SER A 68 -14.79 9.38 -10.06
N LEU A 69 -15.24 8.12 -9.95
CA LEU A 69 -14.52 6.96 -10.51
C LEU A 69 -14.14 7.20 -11.99
N ASN A 70 -14.82 8.12 -12.70
CA ASN A 70 -14.43 8.53 -14.04
C ASN A 70 -13.08 9.25 -14.07
N LYS A 71 -12.65 9.99 -13.04
CA LYS A 71 -11.32 10.64 -13.05
C LYS A 71 -10.17 9.64 -13.02
N VAL A 72 -10.30 8.55 -12.26
CA VAL A 72 -9.31 7.46 -12.23
C VAL A 72 -9.33 6.67 -13.55
N LYS A 73 -10.52 6.37 -14.09
CA LYS A 73 -10.64 5.70 -15.40
C LYS A 73 -10.06 6.52 -16.56
N THR A 74 -10.10 7.85 -16.50
CA THR A 74 -9.51 8.73 -17.51
C THR A 74 -8.00 8.94 -17.36
N GLN A 75 -7.38 8.46 -16.28
CA GLN A 75 -5.95 8.63 -16.01
C GLN A 75 -5.07 7.56 -16.68
N PHE A 76 -5.64 6.39 -16.96
CA PHE A 76 -4.95 5.25 -17.57
C PHE A 76 -5.59 4.85 -18.90
N SER A 77 -4.86 4.08 -19.70
CA SER A 77 -5.32 3.59 -20.99
C SER A 77 -6.60 2.74 -20.88
N THR A 78 -7.35 2.65 -21.96
CA THR A 78 -8.53 1.76 -22.02
C THR A 78 -8.10 0.31 -21.84
N GLU A 79 -6.98 -0.06 -22.45
CA GLU A 79 -6.37 -1.38 -22.36
C GLU A 79 -6.01 -1.75 -20.92
N TRP A 80 -5.45 -0.80 -20.15
CA TRP A 80 -5.20 -1.01 -18.73
C TRP A 80 -6.49 -1.23 -17.94
N ASN A 81 -7.50 -0.41 -18.19
CA ASN A 81 -8.80 -0.55 -17.52
C ASN A 81 -9.50 -1.88 -17.85
N GLU A 82 -9.35 -2.38 -19.08
CA GLU A 82 -9.84 -3.69 -19.49
C GLU A 82 -9.06 -4.81 -18.79
N TYR A 83 -7.73 -4.70 -18.73
CA TYR A 83 -6.87 -5.66 -18.04
C TYR A 83 -7.21 -5.80 -16.55
N LEU A 84 -7.51 -4.69 -15.85
CA LEU A 84 -7.97 -4.73 -14.45
C LEU A 84 -9.27 -5.55 -14.25
N ASN A 85 -10.10 -5.70 -15.29
CA ASN A 85 -11.34 -6.47 -15.22
C ASN A 85 -11.11 -7.98 -15.30
N GLU A 86 -9.96 -8.42 -15.77
CA GLU A 86 -9.60 -9.85 -15.87
C GLU A 86 -9.31 -10.47 -14.50
N PHE A 87 -8.91 -9.65 -13.52
CA PHE A 87 -8.60 -10.15 -12.18
C PHE A 87 -9.85 -10.60 -11.41
N PRO A 88 -9.74 -11.70 -10.62
CA PRO A 88 -10.84 -12.25 -9.86
C PRO A 88 -11.46 -11.20 -8.92
N LYS A 89 -12.76 -11.32 -8.64
CA LYS A 89 -13.46 -10.40 -7.73
C LYS A 89 -13.60 -11.07 -6.37
N ASN A 90 -13.29 -10.34 -5.30
CA ASN A 90 -13.30 -10.88 -3.92
C ASN A 90 -14.71 -11.16 -3.38
N GLY A 91 -15.75 -10.60 -4.01
CA GLY A 91 -17.15 -10.79 -3.61
C GLY A 91 -17.56 -10.00 -2.37
N LEU A 92 -16.67 -9.19 -1.78
CA LEU A 92 -16.96 -8.42 -0.58
C LEU A 92 -17.94 -7.27 -0.89
N THR A 93 -18.96 -7.16 -0.05
CA THR A 93 -19.85 -6.00 -0.01
C THR A 93 -19.15 -4.80 0.62
N GLN A 94 -19.67 -3.60 0.35
CA GLN A 94 -19.13 -2.39 0.98
C GLN A 94 -19.27 -2.42 2.51
N SER A 95 -20.32 -3.07 3.04
CA SER A 95 -20.50 -3.21 4.49
C SER A 95 -19.43 -4.12 5.11
N GLU A 96 -19.10 -5.24 4.45
CA GLU A 96 -18.03 -6.12 4.93
C GLU A 96 -16.66 -5.43 4.88
N ILE A 97 -16.39 -4.67 3.81
CA ILE A 97 -15.18 -3.84 3.72
C ILE A 97 -15.15 -2.84 4.87
N ASN A 98 -16.23 -2.10 5.11
CA ASN A 98 -16.32 -1.09 6.17
C ASN A 98 -16.07 -1.70 7.55
N ASN A 99 -16.70 -2.84 7.85
CA ASN A 99 -16.52 -3.53 9.13
C ASN A 99 -15.05 -3.93 9.37
N ILE A 100 -14.31 -4.30 8.33
CA ILE A 100 -12.90 -4.69 8.45
C ILE A 100 -11.99 -3.46 8.62
N ILE A 101 -12.21 -2.39 7.85
CA ILE A 101 -11.38 -1.18 7.92
C ILE A 101 -11.60 -0.38 9.20
N GLU A 102 -12.80 -0.47 9.81
CA GLU A 102 -13.13 0.17 11.09
C GLU A 102 -12.33 -0.41 12.26
N VAL A 103 -11.79 -1.63 12.12
CA VAL A 103 -10.85 -2.18 13.10
C VAL A 103 -9.55 -1.39 13.04
N ASP A 104 -9.24 -0.67 14.12
CA ASP A 104 -7.96 0.00 14.36
C ASP A 104 -6.99 -0.98 15.05
N PRO A 105 -6.00 -1.55 14.35
CA PRO A 105 -5.18 -2.62 14.92
C PRO A 105 -4.22 -2.10 15.99
N ASP A 106 -4.29 -2.72 17.16
CA ASP A 106 -3.40 -2.52 18.29
C ASP A 106 -2.82 -3.87 18.69
N ILE A 107 -1.65 -4.20 18.14
CA ILE A 107 -0.98 -5.49 18.33
C ILE A 107 -0.59 -5.71 19.79
N GLU A 108 -0.24 -4.65 20.53
CA GLU A 108 0.12 -4.76 21.95
C GLU A 108 -1.10 -5.16 22.80
N LYS A 109 -2.30 -4.76 22.37
CA LYS A 109 -3.57 -5.15 22.99
C LYS A 109 -4.22 -6.39 22.34
N GLY A 110 -3.58 -6.98 21.33
CA GLY A 110 -4.12 -8.13 20.59
C GLY A 110 -5.33 -7.80 19.69
N ILE A 111 -5.54 -6.53 19.35
CA ILE A 111 -6.58 -6.09 18.43
C ILE A 111 -6.01 -6.17 17.01
N VAL A 112 -6.57 -7.04 16.18
CA VAL A 112 -6.12 -7.28 14.80
C VAL A 112 -7.31 -7.33 13.86
N ARG A 113 -7.08 -6.95 12.59
CA ARG A 113 -8.00 -7.25 11.50
C ARG A 113 -8.09 -8.76 11.28
N PRO A 114 -9.24 -9.29 10.83
CA PRO A 114 -9.45 -10.72 10.64
C PRO A 114 -8.52 -11.30 9.56
N ASN A 115 -8.29 -12.61 9.60
CA ASN A 115 -7.50 -13.28 8.57
C ASN A 115 -8.30 -13.30 7.25
N PRO A 116 -7.68 -13.07 6.08
CA PRO A 116 -8.34 -13.18 4.78
C PRO A 116 -9.08 -14.49 4.56
N GLN A 117 -8.64 -15.60 5.16
CA GLN A 117 -9.33 -16.90 5.08
C GLN A 117 -10.69 -16.91 5.79
N ASP A 118 -10.93 -15.98 6.72
CA ASP A 118 -12.18 -15.92 7.50
C ASP A 118 -13.30 -15.21 6.73
N TYR A 119 -12.96 -14.36 5.75
CA TYR A 119 -13.94 -13.52 5.05
C TYR A 119 -13.86 -13.59 3.52
N LEU A 120 -12.84 -14.22 2.93
CA LEU A 120 -12.75 -14.43 1.48
C LEU A 120 -13.16 -15.86 1.11
N PRO A 121 -13.90 -16.05 0.01
CA PRO A 121 -14.25 -17.39 -0.46
C PRO A 121 -12.98 -18.14 -0.92
N MET A 122 -12.92 -19.44 -0.64
CA MET A 122 -11.77 -20.30 -0.99
C MET A 122 -11.42 -20.21 -2.48
N GLU A 123 -12.42 -20.17 -3.36
CA GLU A 123 -12.22 -20.00 -4.80
C GLU A 123 -11.45 -18.71 -5.14
N TYR A 124 -11.75 -17.60 -4.46
CA TYR A 124 -11.03 -16.35 -4.65
C TYR A 124 -9.58 -16.46 -4.16
N LEU A 125 -9.34 -17.09 -3.01
CA LEU A 125 -7.99 -17.29 -2.47
C LEU A 125 -7.11 -18.08 -3.45
N GLU A 126 -7.65 -19.14 -4.05
CA GLU A 126 -6.94 -19.96 -5.05
C GLU A 126 -6.69 -19.19 -6.35
N GLN A 127 -7.70 -18.48 -6.87
CA GLN A 127 -7.55 -17.66 -8.08
C GLN A 127 -6.56 -16.53 -7.88
N HIS A 128 -6.61 -15.85 -6.73
CA HIS A 128 -5.69 -14.78 -6.39
C HIS A 128 -4.25 -15.30 -6.28
N LYS A 129 -4.04 -16.47 -5.64
CA LYS A 129 -2.72 -17.11 -5.54
C LYS A 129 -2.12 -17.44 -6.91
N LYS A 130 -2.93 -17.99 -7.83
CA LYS A 130 -2.48 -18.35 -9.19
C LYS A 130 -1.87 -17.20 -9.98
N LEU A 131 -2.30 -15.96 -9.71
CA LEU A 131 -1.72 -14.77 -10.36
C LEU A 131 -0.22 -14.63 -10.07
N PHE A 132 0.28 -15.20 -8.98
CA PHE A 132 1.67 -15.07 -8.53
C PHE A 132 2.53 -16.29 -8.90
N ASP A 133 1.98 -17.30 -9.58
CA ASP A 133 2.69 -18.56 -9.90
C ASP A 133 3.87 -18.33 -10.88
N ASP A 134 3.73 -17.36 -11.78
CA ASP A 134 4.80 -16.95 -12.71
C ASP A 134 5.83 -15.99 -12.07
N GLY A 135 5.79 -15.85 -10.75
CA GLY A 135 6.71 -15.06 -9.95
C GLY A 135 6.17 -13.68 -9.61
N VAL A 136 6.94 -12.98 -8.79
CA VAL A 136 6.51 -11.73 -8.16
C VAL A 136 7.48 -10.60 -8.44
N ALA A 137 7.01 -9.37 -8.29
CA ALA A 137 7.80 -8.18 -8.45
C ALA A 137 7.37 -7.10 -7.46
N ALA A 138 8.25 -6.14 -7.17
CA ALA A 138 7.94 -4.94 -6.42
C ALA A 138 8.68 -3.73 -7.00
N PHE A 139 8.37 -2.53 -6.52
CA PHE A 139 9.06 -1.31 -6.91
C PHE A 139 9.68 -0.63 -5.70
N VAL A 140 10.90 -0.14 -5.87
CA VAL A 140 11.62 0.63 -4.85
C VAL A 140 12.18 1.89 -5.49
N LYS A 141 12.32 2.94 -4.69
CA LYS A 141 12.98 4.18 -5.10
C LYS A 141 14.44 3.96 -5.50
N ASP A 142 15.17 3.22 -4.66
CA ASP A 142 16.58 2.87 -4.85
C ASP A 142 16.89 1.60 -4.03
N ASP A 143 18.14 1.14 -4.07
CA ASP A 143 18.58 -0.06 -3.36
C ASP A 143 19.17 0.21 -1.96
N PHE A 144 19.14 1.46 -1.47
CA PHE A 144 19.80 1.85 -0.23
C PHE A 144 19.37 0.99 0.96
N PHE A 145 18.05 0.78 1.10
CA PHE A 145 17.51 0.00 2.22
C PHE A 145 17.80 -1.48 2.13
N ILE A 146 17.79 -2.03 0.92
CA ILE A 146 18.15 -3.43 0.67
C ILE A 146 19.61 -3.65 1.04
N GLN A 147 20.51 -2.74 0.66
CA GLN A 147 21.92 -2.84 1.03
C GLN A 147 22.14 -2.68 2.53
N LYS A 148 21.43 -1.73 3.16
CA LYS A 148 21.55 -1.41 4.59
C LYS A 148 21.07 -2.55 5.48
N PHE A 149 19.93 -3.16 5.17
CA PHE A 149 19.31 -4.20 5.99
C PHE A 149 19.60 -5.62 5.52
N GLY A 150 20.17 -5.78 4.33
CA GLY A 150 20.55 -7.09 3.78
C GLY A 150 19.39 -7.88 3.18
N ASN A 151 18.18 -7.33 3.14
CA ASN A 151 17.00 -7.96 2.58
C ASN A 151 16.02 -6.92 2.01
N PHE A 152 15.11 -7.38 1.15
CA PHE A 152 13.91 -6.66 0.72
C PHE A 152 12.72 -7.12 1.56
N GLY A 153 12.00 -6.16 2.14
CA GLY A 153 10.92 -6.41 3.08
C GLY A 153 11.26 -6.02 4.50
N ARG A 154 10.25 -6.05 5.37
CA ARG A 154 10.35 -5.84 6.81
C ARG A 154 10.15 -7.16 7.53
N GLU A 155 10.41 -7.23 8.83
CA GLU A 155 10.17 -8.46 9.61
C GLU A 155 8.76 -9.05 9.43
N ASP A 156 7.75 -8.20 9.20
CA ASP A 156 6.36 -8.57 8.94
C ASP A 156 6.02 -8.83 7.46
N GLY A 157 7.00 -8.77 6.56
CA GLY A 157 6.89 -9.19 5.16
C GLY A 157 7.25 -8.11 4.13
N ALA A 158 7.14 -8.49 2.86
CA ALA A 158 7.35 -7.64 1.71
C ALA A 158 6.12 -7.63 0.80
N PHE A 159 5.60 -6.45 0.48
CA PHE A 159 4.51 -6.30 -0.49
C PHE A 159 5.03 -6.53 -1.91
N VAL A 160 4.30 -7.34 -2.67
CA VAL A 160 4.64 -7.74 -4.05
C VAL A 160 3.40 -7.81 -4.94
N PHE A 161 3.63 -7.70 -6.23
CA PHE A 161 2.65 -7.83 -7.31
C PHE A 161 3.00 -9.05 -8.17
N PRO A 162 2.05 -9.59 -8.96
CA PRO A 162 2.38 -10.49 -10.05
C PRO A 162 3.41 -9.86 -11.00
N LYS A 163 4.42 -10.64 -11.39
CA LYS A 163 5.55 -10.14 -12.20
C LYS A 163 5.10 -9.60 -13.57
N ASP A 164 4.16 -10.27 -14.22
CA ASP A 164 3.56 -9.85 -15.49
C ASP A 164 2.76 -8.55 -15.34
N VAL A 165 1.99 -8.42 -14.27
CA VAL A 165 1.23 -7.20 -13.95
C VAL A 165 2.18 -6.03 -13.66
N ALA A 166 3.29 -6.27 -12.95
CA ALA A 166 4.31 -5.25 -12.75
C ALA A 166 4.93 -4.75 -14.07
N LYS A 167 5.20 -5.66 -15.03
CA LYS A 167 5.64 -5.27 -16.37
C LYS A 167 4.58 -4.49 -17.14
N ALA A 168 3.31 -4.86 -16.99
CA ALA A 168 2.20 -4.12 -17.58
C ALA A 168 2.10 -2.70 -16.97
N MET A 169 2.32 -2.54 -15.66
CA MET A 169 2.38 -1.23 -15.02
C MET A 169 3.52 -0.36 -15.54
N ILE A 170 4.72 -0.93 -15.76
CA ILE A 170 5.85 -0.20 -16.36
C ILE A 170 5.50 0.29 -17.78
N LYS A 171 4.88 -0.60 -18.58
CA LYS A 171 4.43 -0.25 -19.94
C LYS A 171 3.37 0.85 -19.90
N GLU A 172 2.41 0.76 -19.00
CA GLU A 172 1.37 1.78 -18.82
C GLU A 172 1.96 3.11 -18.33
N ALA A 173 2.97 3.06 -17.45
CA ALA A 173 3.66 4.25 -16.96
C ALA A 173 4.45 4.99 -18.05
N ASP A 174 4.91 4.29 -19.09
CA ASP A 174 5.61 4.86 -20.25
C ASP A 174 6.76 5.82 -19.86
N GLY A 175 7.61 5.36 -18.93
CA GLY A 175 8.74 6.13 -18.40
C GLY A 175 8.35 7.25 -17.42
N ASN A 176 7.09 7.37 -17.02
CA ASN A 176 6.63 8.36 -16.04
C ASN A 176 6.51 7.77 -14.62
N PRO A 177 7.45 8.09 -13.68
CA PRO A 177 7.39 7.60 -12.30
C PRO A 177 6.11 8.01 -11.56
N ARG A 178 5.55 9.19 -11.83
CA ARG A 178 4.32 9.68 -11.19
C ARG A 178 3.11 8.86 -11.63
N LYS A 179 3.10 8.42 -12.90
CA LYS A 179 2.07 7.50 -13.40
C LYS A 179 2.20 6.11 -12.77
N LEU A 180 3.43 5.63 -12.58
CA LEU A 180 3.69 4.37 -11.86
C LEU A 180 3.23 4.44 -10.40
N GLU A 181 3.52 5.54 -9.69
CA GLU A 181 3.02 5.75 -8.32
C GLU A 181 1.50 5.71 -8.25
N ALA A 182 0.82 6.36 -9.18
CA ALA A 182 -0.64 6.33 -9.24
C ALA A 182 -1.21 4.91 -9.48
N LEU A 183 -0.56 4.09 -10.33
CA LEU A 183 -0.95 2.68 -10.54
C LEU A 183 -0.80 1.85 -9.26
N LEU A 184 0.20 2.17 -8.45
CA LEU A 184 0.50 1.50 -7.18
C LEU A 184 -0.31 2.07 -6.00
N GLY A 185 -1.03 3.18 -6.19
CA GLY A 185 -1.72 3.89 -5.11
C GLY A 185 -0.77 4.60 -4.14
N LEU A 186 0.43 4.96 -4.59
CA LEU A 186 1.43 5.70 -3.82
C LEU A 186 1.27 7.21 -3.99
N ASP A 187 1.71 7.97 -2.99
CA ASP A 187 1.81 9.43 -3.09
C ASP A 187 2.89 9.84 -4.10
N GLU A 188 2.65 10.98 -4.75
CA GLU A 188 3.55 11.56 -5.73
C GLU A 188 4.95 11.82 -5.14
N GLY A 189 6.00 11.31 -5.80
CA GLY A 189 7.40 11.50 -5.39
C GLY A 189 7.99 10.33 -4.59
N SER A 190 7.16 9.41 -4.08
CA SER A 190 7.57 8.27 -3.25
C SER A 190 8.64 7.38 -3.89
N LEU A 191 8.56 7.14 -5.20
CA LEU A 191 9.47 6.34 -6.00
C LEU A 191 10.67 7.11 -6.54
N GLY A 192 10.73 8.44 -6.36
CA GLY A 192 11.74 9.27 -7.01
C GLY A 192 11.64 9.22 -8.55
N ASP A 193 12.70 9.62 -9.25
CA ASP A 193 12.67 9.79 -10.71
C ASP A 193 13.20 8.56 -11.49
N SER A 194 13.91 7.67 -10.81
CA SER A 194 14.51 6.46 -11.39
C SER A 194 14.31 5.25 -10.46
N PRO A 195 13.05 4.86 -10.19
CA PRO A 195 12.74 3.66 -9.45
C PRO A 195 13.35 2.42 -10.09
N LYS A 196 13.50 1.38 -9.27
CA LYS A 196 13.94 0.05 -9.67
C LYS A 196 12.82 -0.96 -9.44
N MET A 197 12.72 -1.94 -10.32
CA MET A 197 11.92 -3.13 -10.09
C MET A 197 12.76 -4.18 -9.34
N VAL A 198 12.18 -4.73 -8.28
CA VAL A 198 12.73 -5.82 -7.48
C VAL A 198 12.09 -7.13 -7.96
N LEU A 199 12.91 -8.12 -8.26
CA LEU A 199 12.47 -9.47 -8.63
C LEU A 199 13.01 -10.48 -7.61
N PRO A 200 12.20 -10.89 -6.63
CA PRO A 200 12.50 -12.05 -5.78
C PRO A 200 12.71 -13.33 -6.58
N GLN A 201 13.80 -14.04 -6.28
CA GLN A 201 14.10 -15.35 -6.88
C GLN A 201 13.41 -16.50 -6.14
N GLU A 202 13.00 -16.27 -4.90
CA GLU A 202 12.26 -17.20 -4.08
C GLU A 202 11.07 -16.50 -3.41
N VAL A 203 10.00 -17.26 -3.19
CA VAL A 203 8.76 -16.77 -2.59
C VAL A 203 8.41 -17.72 -1.46
N HIS A 204 8.44 -17.19 -0.24
CA HIS A 204 8.07 -17.91 0.98
C HIS A 204 6.86 -17.25 1.63
N ASN A 205 5.98 -18.06 2.22
CA ASN A 205 4.83 -17.61 3.00
C ASN A 205 3.96 -16.55 2.31
N TYR A 206 3.62 -16.82 1.05
CA TYR A 206 2.64 -16.04 0.31
C TYR A 206 1.33 -15.90 1.10
N ARG A 207 0.84 -14.66 1.19
CA ARG A 207 -0.46 -14.35 1.81
C ARG A 207 -1.08 -13.10 1.18
N ILE A 208 -2.40 -13.04 1.21
CA ILE A 208 -3.13 -11.78 0.96
C ILE A 208 -2.88 -10.87 2.17
N PRO A 209 -2.58 -9.57 1.98
CA PRO A 209 -2.43 -8.65 3.09
C PRO A 209 -3.72 -8.55 3.89
N ASP A 210 -3.59 -8.64 5.21
CA ASP A 210 -4.70 -8.59 6.16
C ASP A 210 -4.89 -7.21 6.80
N GLY A 211 -3.99 -6.27 6.49
CA GLY A 211 -4.04 -4.93 7.03
C GLY A 211 -3.39 -4.82 8.41
N ASN A 212 -2.72 -5.86 8.89
CA ASN A 212 -1.97 -5.82 10.14
C ASN A 212 -0.48 -5.58 9.89
N GLU A 213 0.02 -5.64 8.66
CA GLU A 213 1.42 -5.34 8.32
C GLU A 213 1.76 -3.86 8.50
N GLY A 214 3.00 -3.52 8.82
CA GLY A 214 3.42 -2.14 9.09
C GLY A 214 3.10 -1.17 7.94
N GLY A 215 3.15 -1.64 6.69
CA GLY A 215 2.81 -0.83 5.50
C GLY A 215 1.30 -0.64 5.26
N SER A 216 0.44 -1.41 5.92
CA SER A 216 -1.02 -1.39 5.73
C SER A 216 -1.76 -0.95 6.99
N ARG A 217 -1.21 -1.19 8.18
CA ARG A 217 -1.86 -1.01 9.49
C ARG A 217 -2.42 0.38 9.69
N ALA A 218 -1.57 1.39 9.51
CA ALA A 218 -1.91 2.80 9.66
C ALA A 218 -2.29 3.47 8.32
N ASN A 219 -2.36 2.71 7.22
CA ASN A 219 -2.63 3.25 5.90
C ASN A 219 -4.14 3.35 5.65
N PRO A 220 -4.73 4.56 5.56
CA PRO A 220 -6.17 4.73 5.32
C PRO A 220 -6.60 4.28 3.92
N GLN A 221 -5.67 4.04 2.99
CA GLN A 221 -5.94 3.55 1.65
C GLN A 221 -5.98 2.03 1.57
N TRP A 222 -5.49 1.30 2.59
CA TRP A 222 -5.56 -0.16 2.57
C TRP A 222 -7.01 -0.66 2.50
N ARG A 223 -7.24 -1.72 1.74
CA ARG A 223 -8.54 -2.37 1.60
C ARG A 223 -8.37 -3.89 1.70
N PRO A 224 -9.33 -4.61 2.31
CA PRO A 224 -9.28 -6.07 2.36
C PRO A 224 -9.43 -6.69 0.95
N GLY A 225 -8.74 -7.81 0.73
CA GLY A 225 -8.92 -8.63 -0.47
C GLY A 225 -7.72 -8.67 -1.41
N GLY A 226 -6.57 -8.09 -1.05
CA GLY A 226 -5.32 -8.24 -1.81
C GLY A 226 -5.33 -7.47 -3.12
N LYS A 227 -5.85 -6.24 -3.10
CA LYS A 227 -5.75 -5.34 -4.25
C LYS A 227 -5.40 -3.93 -3.80
N THR A 228 -4.55 -3.27 -4.58
CA THR A 228 -4.25 -1.85 -4.37
C THR A 228 -5.53 -1.02 -4.50
N TYR A 229 -5.59 0.09 -3.78
CA TYR A 229 -6.68 1.05 -3.89
C TYR A 229 -6.12 2.47 -4.08
N PRO A 230 -6.59 3.24 -5.07
CA PRO A 230 -7.66 2.91 -6.02
C PRO A 230 -7.20 2.08 -7.25
N GLY A 231 -5.93 1.66 -7.31
CA GLY A 231 -5.32 1.05 -8.51
C GLY A 231 -5.92 -0.28 -8.97
N GLY A 232 -6.50 -1.09 -8.06
CA GLY A 232 -7.20 -2.33 -8.38
C GLY A 232 -6.28 -3.50 -8.79
N VAL A 233 -4.97 -3.35 -8.60
CA VAL A 233 -3.95 -4.33 -8.97
C VAL A 233 -3.81 -5.39 -7.88
N PRO A 234 -3.73 -6.70 -8.21
CA PRO A 234 -3.49 -7.75 -7.22
C PRO A 234 -2.19 -7.55 -6.45
N GLU A 235 -2.25 -7.64 -5.13
CA GLU A 235 -1.10 -7.52 -4.23
C GLU A 235 -1.06 -8.66 -3.22
N ALA A 236 0.14 -9.04 -2.81
CA ALA A 236 0.38 -10.04 -1.79
C ALA A 236 1.51 -9.59 -0.87
N VAL A 237 1.62 -10.26 0.27
CA VAL A 237 2.77 -10.18 1.15
C VAL A 237 3.50 -11.52 1.11
N ILE A 238 4.82 -11.46 1.04
CA ILE A 238 5.72 -12.61 1.16
C ILE A 238 6.68 -12.39 2.33
N ASP A 239 7.41 -13.42 2.74
CA ASP A 239 8.50 -13.23 3.70
C ASP A 239 9.62 -12.35 3.10
N PRO A 240 10.43 -11.69 3.94
CA PRO A 240 11.56 -10.89 3.48
C PRO A 240 12.55 -11.71 2.67
N VAL A 241 13.07 -11.11 1.61
CA VAL A 241 13.93 -11.79 0.65
C VAL A 241 15.35 -11.29 0.81
N PRO A 242 16.33 -12.15 1.13
CA PRO A 242 17.73 -11.76 1.24
C PRO A 242 18.25 -11.10 -0.03
N LYS A 243 19.15 -10.11 0.11
CA LYS A 243 19.61 -9.31 -1.04
C LYS A 243 20.32 -10.13 -2.13
N ASP A 244 20.92 -11.26 -1.79
CA ASP A 244 21.56 -12.19 -2.73
C ASP A 244 20.54 -13.08 -3.48
N LYS A 245 19.26 -12.98 -3.13
CA LYS A 245 18.11 -13.65 -3.75
C LYS A 245 17.20 -12.68 -4.49
N LEU A 246 17.73 -11.50 -4.81
CA LEU A 246 17.03 -10.45 -5.55
C LEU A 246 17.75 -10.15 -6.86
N THR A 247 16.96 -9.90 -7.90
CA THR A 247 17.43 -9.19 -9.08
C THR A 247 16.83 -7.79 -9.06
N LEU A 248 17.68 -6.76 -9.14
CA LEU A 248 17.25 -5.37 -9.30
C LEU A 248 17.36 -4.98 -10.78
N VAL A 249 16.30 -4.37 -11.29
CA VAL A 249 16.19 -4.00 -12.71
C VAL A 249 15.86 -2.51 -12.79
N ASP A 250 16.65 -1.77 -13.56
CA ASP A 250 16.30 -0.41 -13.96
C ASP A 250 15.15 -0.47 -14.97
N ILE A 251 14.12 0.35 -14.77
CA ILE A 251 12.87 0.26 -15.56
C ILE A 251 12.72 1.33 -16.64
N TRP A 252 13.64 2.31 -16.70
CA TRP A 252 13.91 3.21 -17.83
C TRP A 252 15.30 3.83 -17.75
#